data_AF-A0A640V5W9-F1
#
_entry.id   AF-A0A640V5W9-F1
#
_cell.length_a   1.000
_cell.length_b   1.000
_cell.length_c   1.000
_cell.angle_alpha   90.00
_cell.angle_beta   90.00
_cell.angle_gamma   90.00
#
_symmetry.space_group_name_H-M   'P 1'
#
loop_
_entity.id
_entity.type
_entity.pdbx_description
1 polymer ?
#
loop_
_entity_poly.entity_id
_entity_poly.type
_entity_poly.pdbx_seq_one_letter_code
_entity_poly.pdbx_strand_id
1 'polypeptide(L)'
;MLALAPPQATAAGKTSTMTQSALQRAGATGEPVEVTSERTEYSQTVANPDGTFTLTQSTTPQRAKAPDGSWQNIDTTLVRRTDGTVGPKSAVVNLDFSGGGPGAGMLQLGTDEQSMKFGWPGTLPTRR
;
A
#
# COMPACT_ATOMS: atom_id res chain seq x y z
N MET A 1 -20.41 6.98 -2.45
CA MET A 1 -20.41 5.84 -3.40
C MET A 1 -19.02 5.77 -4.01
N LEU A 2 -18.20 4.79 -3.63
CA LEU A 2 -16.94 4.51 -4.33
C LEU A 2 -17.30 3.97 -5.72
N ALA A 3 -16.96 4.69 -6.77
CA ALA A 3 -17.10 4.19 -8.13
C ALA A 3 -15.94 3.23 -8.41
N LEU A 4 -16.24 1.92 -8.49
CA LEU A 4 -15.33 0.94 -9.06
C LEU A 4 -15.23 1.22 -10.55
N ALA A 5 -14.13 1.80 -11.00
CA ALA A 5 -13.83 1.89 -12.43
C ALA A 5 -13.76 0.47 -13.03
N PRO A 6 -14.30 0.23 -14.23
CA PRO A 6 -14.28 -1.09 -14.84
C PRO A 6 -12.83 -1.54 -15.10
N PRO A 7 -12.47 -2.81 -14.84
CA PRO A 7 -11.12 -3.29 -15.11
C PRO A 7 -10.82 -3.22 -16.61
N GLN A 8 -9.79 -2.46 -16.95
CA GLN A 8 -9.22 -2.38 -18.29
C GLN A 8 -8.79 -3.79 -18.74
N ALA A 9 -9.26 -4.26 -19.91
CA ALA A 9 -9.07 -5.64 -20.40
C ALA A 9 -7.60 -6.12 -20.44
N THR A 10 -6.63 -5.20 -20.48
CA THR A 10 -5.19 -5.49 -20.44
C THR A 10 -4.68 -5.93 -19.06
N ALA A 11 -5.33 -5.51 -17.98
CA ALA A 11 -4.99 -5.92 -16.62
C ALA A 11 -5.43 -7.37 -16.36
N ALA A 12 -6.63 -7.75 -16.83
CA ALA A 12 -7.16 -9.10 -16.69
C ALA A 12 -6.29 -10.17 -17.37
N GLY A 13 -5.74 -9.86 -18.55
CA GLY A 13 -4.82 -10.77 -19.26
C GLY A 13 -3.51 -11.00 -18.52
N LYS A 14 -2.91 -9.95 -17.95
CA LYS A 14 -1.66 -10.06 -17.16
C LYS A 14 -1.87 -10.83 -15.86
N THR A 15 -2.99 -10.60 -15.19
CA THR A 15 -3.35 -11.33 -13.96
C THR A 15 -3.50 -12.82 -14.23
N SER A 16 -4.18 -13.21 -15.31
CA SER A 16 -4.33 -14.63 -15.69
C SER A 16 -2.98 -15.34 -15.93
N THR A 17 -2.03 -14.68 -16.60
CA THR A 17 -0.69 -15.24 -16.82
C THR A 17 0.09 -15.41 -15.52
N MET A 18 0.03 -14.43 -14.62
CA MET A 18 0.72 -14.51 -13.32
C MET A 18 0.16 -15.64 -12.46
N THR A 19 -1.16 -15.79 -12.42
CA THR A 19 -1.85 -16.89 -11.72
C THR A 19 -1.43 -18.26 -12.26
N GLN A 20 -1.38 -18.45 -13.59
CA GLN A 20 -0.90 -19.70 -14.18
C GLN A 20 0.57 -19.98 -13.85
N SER A 21 1.43 -18.96 -13.89
CA SER A 21 2.85 -19.12 -13.55
C SER A 21 3.07 -19.55 -12.10
N ALA A 22 2.27 -18.99 -11.17
CA ALA A 22 2.33 -19.34 -9.76
C ALA A 22 1.90 -20.79 -9.54
N LEU A 23 0.82 -21.23 -10.20
CA LEU A 23 0.33 -22.60 -10.14
C LEU A 23 1.34 -23.61 -10.69
N GLN A 24 1.95 -23.32 -11.84
CA GLN A 24 3.02 -24.16 -12.41
C GLN A 24 4.20 -24.30 -11.45
N ARG A 25 4.63 -23.18 -10.83
CA ARG A 25 5.73 -23.21 -9.86
C ARG A 25 5.34 -23.97 -8.59
N ALA A 26 4.12 -23.80 -8.09
CA ALA A 26 3.65 -24.53 -6.91
C ALA A 26 3.61 -26.04 -7.17
N GLY A 27 3.10 -26.47 -8.33
CA GLY A 27 3.12 -27.88 -8.74
C GLY A 27 4.53 -28.42 -8.96
N ALA A 28 5.45 -27.63 -9.53
CA ALA A 28 6.83 -28.06 -9.78
C ALA A 28 7.68 -28.14 -8.51
N THR A 29 7.44 -27.27 -7.52
CA THR A 29 8.24 -27.19 -6.29
C THR A 29 7.64 -27.96 -5.12
N GLY A 30 6.34 -28.24 -5.15
CA GLY A 30 5.63 -28.79 -4.00
C GLY A 30 5.37 -27.76 -2.89
N GLU A 31 5.67 -26.48 -3.12
CA GLU A 31 5.54 -25.40 -2.15
C GLU A 31 4.45 -24.39 -2.58
N PRO A 32 3.70 -23.78 -1.65
CA PRO A 32 2.76 -22.73 -1.99
C PRO A 32 3.46 -21.49 -2.56
N VAL A 33 2.92 -20.92 -3.65
CA VAL A 33 3.51 -19.76 -4.34
C VAL A 33 2.51 -18.62 -4.40
N GLU A 34 2.91 -17.43 -3.95
CA GLU A 34 2.03 -16.28 -3.98
C GLU A 34 1.78 -15.71 -5.39
N VAL A 35 0.54 -15.35 -5.66
CA VAL A 35 0.11 -14.60 -6.85
C VAL A 35 0.20 -13.10 -6.55
N THR A 36 1.41 -12.53 -6.68
CA THR A 36 1.68 -11.14 -6.25
C THR A 36 0.87 -10.07 -6.99
N SER A 37 0.33 -10.37 -8.18
CA SER A 37 -0.56 -9.46 -8.92
C SER A 37 -1.94 -9.28 -8.28
N GLU A 38 -2.36 -10.24 -7.45
CA GLU A 38 -3.63 -10.23 -6.71
C GLU A 38 -3.45 -9.70 -5.28
N ARG A 39 -2.22 -9.35 -4.90
CA ARG A 39 -1.91 -8.81 -3.58
C ARG A 39 -2.50 -7.41 -3.43
N THR A 40 -3.20 -7.20 -2.33
CA THR A 40 -3.65 -5.87 -1.88
C THR A 40 -3.14 -5.58 -0.47
N GLU A 41 -3.47 -4.41 0.05
CA GLU A 41 -3.25 -4.01 1.44
C GLU A 41 -3.95 -4.95 2.43
N TYR A 42 -5.04 -5.59 1.99
CA TYR A 42 -5.94 -6.41 2.82
C TYR A 42 -5.93 -7.89 2.46
N SER A 43 -5.36 -8.28 1.31
CA SER A 43 -5.49 -9.64 0.79
C SER A 43 -4.19 -10.22 0.25
N GLN A 44 -4.08 -11.54 0.34
CA GLN A 44 -3.01 -12.33 -0.23
C GLN A 44 -3.60 -13.60 -0.85
N THR A 45 -3.22 -13.89 -2.09
CA THR A 45 -3.64 -15.09 -2.82
C THR A 45 -2.44 -15.99 -3.05
N VAL A 46 -2.55 -17.26 -2.66
CA VAL A 46 -1.49 -18.26 -2.81
C VAL A 46 -1.99 -19.39 -3.70
N ALA A 47 -1.17 -19.80 -4.67
CA ALA A 47 -1.36 -21.02 -5.46
C ALA A 47 -0.78 -22.22 -4.71
N ASN A 48 -1.58 -23.26 -4.56
CA ASN A 48 -1.19 -24.47 -3.82
C ASN A 48 -0.71 -25.57 -4.79
N PRO A 49 0.18 -26.47 -4.35
CA PRO A 49 0.66 -27.58 -5.18
C PRO A 49 -0.42 -28.55 -5.66
N ASP A 50 -1.56 -28.61 -4.95
CA ASP A 50 -2.71 -29.46 -5.28
C ASP A 50 -3.61 -28.88 -6.39
N GLY A 51 -3.25 -27.73 -6.96
CA GLY A 51 -4.02 -27.07 -8.00
C GLY A 51 -5.04 -26.05 -7.48
N THR A 52 -5.18 -25.88 -6.17
CA THR A 52 -6.12 -24.94 -5.56
C THR A 52 -5.50 -23.56 -5.30
N PHE A 53 -6.32 -22.59 -4.89
CA PHE A 53 -5.88 -21.29 -4.41
C PHE A 53 -6.39 -21.02 -3.00
N THR A 54 -5.57 -20.37 -2.19
CA THR A 54 -5.97 -19.87 -0.87
C THR A 54 -5.95 -18.35 -0.87
N LEU A 55 -7.11 -17.74 -0.61
CA LEU A 55 -7.24 -16.31 -0.34
C LEU A 55 -7.27 -16.07 1.17
N THR A 56 -6.32 -15.29 1.66
CA THR A 56 -6.38 -14.73 3.02
C THR A 56 -6.80 -13.27 2.93
N GLN A 57 -7.83 -12.90 3.68
CA GLN A 57 -8.34 -11.54 3.75
C GLN A 57 -8.35 -11.05 5.20
N SER A 58 -7.95 -9.79 5.41
CA SER A 58 -7.85 -9.15 6.72
C SER A 58 -8.85 -8.01 6.85
N THR A 59 -9.31 -7.75 8.08
CA THR A 59 -10.19 -6.61 8.39
C THR A 59 -9.44 -5.29 8.53
N THR A 60 -8.11 -5.35 8.69
CA THR A 60 -7.22 -4.20 8.73
C THR A 60 -6.09 -4.37 7.71
N PRO A 61 -5.52 -3.27 7.19
CA PRO A 61 -4.36 -3.36 6.31
C PRO A 61 -3.19 -4.07 6.99
N GLN A 62 -2.57 -5.01 6.28
CA GLN A 62 -1.37 -5.70 6.74
C GLN A 62 -0.10 -5.14 6.11
N ARG A 63 -0.26 -4.48 4.96
CA ARG A 63 0.84 -3.97 4.13
C ARG A 63 0.42 -2.74 3.34
N ALA A 64 1.38 -1.92 2.97
CA ALA A 64 1.20 -0.79 2.09
C ALA A 64 2.13 -0.92 0.87
N LYS A 65 1.69 -0.33 -0.25
CA LYS A 65 2.46 -0.28 -1.47
C LYS A 65 3.25 1.02 -1.54
N ALA A 66 4.57 0.92 -1.66
CA ALA A 66 5.44 2.06 -1.82
C ALA A 66 5.37 2.61 -3.27
N PRO A 67 5.82 3.85 -3.52
CA PRO A 67 5.80 4.46 -4.84
C PRO A 67 6.58 3.69 -5.92
N ASP A 68 7.59 2.91 -5.51
CA ASP A 68 8.37 2.03 -6.39
C ASP A 68 7.65 0.71 -6.72
N GLY A 69 6.44 0.52 -6.19
CA GLY A 69 5.63 -0.68 -6.36
C GLY A 69 5.95 -1.82 -5.40
N SER A 70 6.95 -1.65 -4.51
CA SER A 70 7.26 -2.63 -3.48
C SER A 70 6.19 -2.67 -2.38
N TRP A 71 6.07 -3.81 -1.71
CA TRP A 71 5.16 -3.98 -0.58
C TRP A 71 5.94 -4.00 0.72
N GLN A 72 5.46 -3.25 1.71
CA GLN A 72 6.06 -3.18 3.03
C GLN A 72 5.00 -3.46 4.09
N ASN A 73 5.37 -4.10 5.20
CA ASN A 73 4.48 -4.21 6.35
C ASN A 73 4.09 -2.81 6.84
N ILE A 74 2.89 -2.69 7.41
CA ILE A 74 2.48 -1.43 8.03
C ILE A 74 3.43 -1.11 9.20
N ASP A 75 4.07 0.06 9.13
CA ASP A 75 4.93 0.59 10.19
C ASP A 75 4.60 2.07 10.36
N THR A 76 3.80 2.35 11.39
CA THR A 76 3.31 3.69 11.73
C THR A 76 4.33 4.52 12.53
N THR A 77 5.55 4.03 12.71
CA THR A 77 6.63 4.79 13.36
C THR A 77 6.93 6.04 12.55
N LEU A 78 6.79 7.21 13.17
CA LEU A 78 7.04 8.49 12.53
C LEU A 78 8.55 8.74 12.40
N VAL A 79 8.98 9.09 11.20
CA VAL A 79 10.35 9.44 10.87
C VAL A 79 10.40 10.79 10.17
N ARG A 80 11.48 11.54 10.41
CA ARG A 80 11.76 12.76 9.66
C ARG A 80 12.35 12.38 8.31
N ARG A 81 11.78 12.90 7.24
CA ARG A 81 12.24 12.68 5.86
C ARG A 81 13.25 13.74 5.45
N THR A 82 13.92 13.50 4.33
CA THR A 82 14.98 14.39 3.80
C THR A 82 14.46 15.77 3.39
N ASP A 83 13.18 15.86 3.04
CA ASP A 83 12.49 17.12 2.73
C ASP A 83 12.06 17.90 3.99
N GLY A 84 12.35 17.37 5.18
CA GLY A 84 12.03 17.98 6.47
C GLY A 84 10.64 17.67 7.02
N THR A 85 9.78 16.98 6.25
CA THR A 85 8.48 16.49 6.72
C THR A 85 8.65 15.33 7.70
N VAL A 86 7.58 15.01 8.42
CA VAL A 86 7.52 13.86 9.32
C VAL A 86 6.35 12.98 8.91
N GLY A 87 6.55 11.68 8.79
CA GLY A 87 5.45 10.76 8.48
C GLY A 87 5.79 9.31 8.79
N PRO A 88 4.82 8.39 8.67
CA PRO A 88 5.04 6.98 8.97
C PRO A 88 6.02 6.37 7.96
N LYS A 89 6.74 5.33 8.39
CA LYS A 89 7.63 4.56 7.51
C LYS A 89 6.86 3.84 6.40
N SER A 90 5.70 3.27 6.72
CA SER A 90 4.85 2.55 5.77
C SER A 90 3.39 2.60 6.23
N ALA A 91 2.53 3.22 5.42
CA ALA A 91 1.09 3.33 5.68
C ALA A 91 0.31 3.31 4.36
N VAL A 92 -0.95 2.86 4.40
CA VAL A 92 -1.83 2.79 3.22
C VAL A 92 -2.18 4.17 2.67
N VAL A 93 -2.24 5.17 3.55
CA VAL A 93 -2.56 6.55 3.18
C VAL A 93 -1.30 7.39 3.36
N ASN A 94 -1.02 8.27 2.40
CA ASN A 94 0.09 9.21 2.51
C ASN A 94 -0.24 10.21 3.62
N LEU A 95 0.67 10.33 4.58
CA LEU A 95 0.53 11.17 5.75
C LEU A 95 1.83 11.94 5.98
N ASP A 96 1.72 13.27 5.88
CA ASP A 96 2.84 14.19 6.02
C ASP A 96 2.50 15.26 7.06
N PHE A 97 3.24 15.25 8.15
CA PHE A 97 3.26 16.34 9.12
C PHE A 97 4.38 17.32 8.77
N SER A 98 4.13 18.60 9.05
CA SER A 98 5.19 19.61 9.08
C SER A 98 6.27 19.27 10.10
N GLY A 99 7.52 19.62 9.78
CA GLY A 99 8.62 19.61 10.76
C GLY A 99 8.57 20.78 11.77
N GLY A 100 7.56 21.64 11.70
CA GLY A 100 7.40 22.88 12.47
C GLY A 100 7.48 24.14 11.59
N GLY A 101 7.39 25.32 12.20
CA GLY A 101 7.46 26.59 11.44
C GLY A 101 6.08 27.09 10.98
N PRO A 102 5.92 27.65 9.76
CA PRO A 102 4.64 28.21 9.33
C PRO A 102 3.48 27.20 9.40
N GLY A 103 2.37 27.59 10.03
CA GLY A 103 1.27 26.68 10.34
C GLY A 103 0.39 26.26 9.17
N ALA A 104 0.42 26.97 8.04
CA ALA A 104 -0.47 26.69 6.90
C ALA A 104 -0.33 25.28 6.30
N GLY A 105 0.82 24.62 6.51
CA GLY A 105 1.12 23.27 6.03
C GLY A 105 1.26 22.24 7.14
N MET A 106 0.48 22.34 8.22
CA MET A 106 0.61 21.45 9.39
C MET A 106 0.53 19.97 9.02
N LEU A 107 -0.44 19.61 8.18
CA LEU A 107 -0.75 18.23 7.85
C LEU A 107 -1.25 18.12 6.41
N GLN A 108 -0.78 17.10 5.71
CA GLN A 108 -1.39 16.59 4.49
C GLN A 108 -1.69 15.11 4.66
N LEU A 109 -2.90 14.69 4.27
CA LEU A 109 -3.34 13.30 4.28
C LEU A 109 -4.05 12.99 2.96
N GLY A 110 -3.74 11.86 2.33
CA GLY A 110 -4.49 11.39 1.16
C GLY A 110 -3.80 10.35 0.31
N THR A 111 -4.31 10.20 -0.90
CA THR A 111 -3.69 9.45 -2.01
C THR A 111 -3.28 10.43 -3.12
N ASP A 112 -2.76 9.91 -4.22
CA ASP A 112 -2.42 10.74 -5.39
C ASP A 112 -3.67 11.36 -6.03
N GLU A 113 -4.84 10.74 -5.90
CA GLU A 113 -6.10 11.22 -6.46
C GLU A 113 -6.81 12.26 -5.56
N GLN A 114 -6.74 12.09 -4.24
CA GLN A 114 -7.46 12.93 -3.30
C GLN A 114 -6.63 13.20 -2.06
N SER A 115 -6.45 14.48 -1.74
CA SER A 115 -5.75 14.91 -0.54
C SER A 115 -6.48 16.00 0.21
N MET A 116 -6.29 16.00 1.52
CA MET A 116 -6.72 17.05 2.43
C MET A 116 -5.49 17.68 3.06
N LYS A 117 -5.51 19.01 3.17
CA LYS A 117 -4.49 19.79 3.87
C LYS A 117 -5.13 20.50 5.05
N PHE A 118 -4.49 20.41 6.20
CA PHE A 118 -4.89 21.11 7.40
C PHE A 118 -3.83 22.13 7.78
N GLY A 119 -4.29 23.33 8.10
CA GLY A 119 -3.47 24.41 8.61
C GLY A 119 -3.62 24.58 10.12
N TRP A 120 -2.64 25.27 10.69
CA TRP A 120 -2.61 25.73 12.06
C TRP A 120 -2.50 27.27 12.08
N PRO A 121 -3.24 27.97 12.95
CA PRO A 121 -3.08 29.41 13.11
C PRO A 121 -1.68 29.79 13.65
N GLY A 122 -0.93 30.61 12.92
CA GLY A 122 0.38 31.09 13.35
C GLY A 122 1.51 30.09 13.10
N THR A 123 2.41 29.92 14.07
CA THR A 123 3.63 29.09 13.95
C THR A 123 3.50 27.80 14.75
N LEU A 124 3.82 26.68 14.12
CA LEU A 124 3.90 25.37 14.73
C LEU A 124 5.19 25.23 15.56
N PRO A 125 5.11 24.58 16.73
CA PRO A 125 6.29 24.18 17.48
C PRO A 125 7.20 23.28 16.65
N THR A 126 8.52 23.45 16.79
CA THR A 126 9.50 22.45 16.35
C THR A 126 9.76 21.48 17.50
N ARG A 127 9.97 20.19 17.19
CA ARG A 127 10.52 19.27 18.21
C ARG A 127 11.92 19.75 18.61
N ARG A 128 12.17 19.81 19.92
CA ARG A 128 13.52 20.01 20.47
C ARG A 128 14.36 18.74 20.35
#